data_AF-A0A0M8THL4-F1
#
_entry.id   AF-A0A0M8THL4-F1
#
_cell.length_a   1.000
_cell.length_b   1.000
_cell.length_c   1.000
_cell.angle_alpha   90.00
_cell.angle_beta   90.00
_cell.angle_gamma   90.00
#
_symmetry.space_group_name_H-M   'P 1'
#
loop_
_entity.id
_entity.type
_entity.pdbx_description
1 polymer ?
#
loop_
_entity_poly.entity_id
_entity_poly.type
_entity_poly.pdbx_seq_one_letter_code
_entity_poly.pdbx_strand_id
1 'polypeptide(L)'
;MQAGSALFEGGAAQPYADARAWLDAFWLALVCREGERLTRLSQVPLEDLRRVTPDTDDYLFHWIDTLQTYCLRRPTDELVPKLLATMKTSSPDVATRTDKYFLDLVDYPPVAVFHRVVTNEHEAFAQQLSDVLRYHETYWSGSTDDPRSRVALGPLAIACLAHDARFPVDTGSPYLPKYLLNGAWYGEFPT
;
A
#
# COMPACT_ATOMS: atom_id res chain seq x y z
N MET A 1 1.39 32.05 23.03
CA MET A 1 2.66 31.31 23.20
C MET A 1 2.44 30.27 24.28
N GLN A 2 2.03 29.07 23.88
CA GLN A 2 2.07 27.88 24.72
C GLN A 2 2.20 26.68 23.76
N ALA A 3 3.37 26.05 23.80
CA ALA A 3 3.73 24.93 22.95
C ALA A 3 3.04 23.67 23.48
N GLY A 4 2.14 23.09 22.68
CA GLY A 4 1.59 21.76 22.90
C GLY A 4 2.48 20.71 22.24
N SER A 5 3.56 20.35 22.93
CA SER A 5 4.32 19.14 22.62
C SER A 5 3.56 17.95 23.22
N ALA A 6 2.95 17.15 22.35
CA ALA A 6 2.56 15.77 22.68
C ALA A 6 3.36 14.86 21.74
N LEU A 7 4.67 14.84 21.97
CA LEU A 7 5.54 13.77 21.51
C LEU A 7 5.20 12.53 22.34
N PHE A 8 4.72 11.49 21.65
CA PHE A 8 4.86 10.08 22.01
C PHE A 8 4.79 9.74 23.50
N GLU A 9 3.61 9.46 24.06
CA GLU A 9 3.48 8.48 25.14
C GLU A 9 2.15 7.72 25.04
N GLY A 10 2.26 6.39 24.90
CA GLY A 10 1.10 5.50 24.79
C GLY A 10 1.46 4.04 24.46
N GLY A 11 2.28 3.41 25.31
CA GLY A 11 2.39 1.95 25.43
C GLY A 11 3.31 1.25 24.42
N ALA A 12 4.32 0.53 24.92
CA ALA A 12 5.20 -0.32 24.13
C ALA A 12 4.45 -1.54 23.55
N ALA A 13 3.65 -1.33 22.51
CA ALA A 13 3.45 -2.33 21.48
C ALA A 13 4.71 -2.31 20.60
N GLN A 14 5.31 -3.47 20.30
CA GLN A 14 6.42 -3.51 19.35
C GLN A 14 6.00 -2.80 18.05
N PRO A 15 6.61 -1.66 17.68
CA PRO A 15 6.15 -0.87 16.53
C PRO A 15 6.29 -1.62 15.19
N TYR A 16 6.97 -2.76 15.20
CA TYR A 16 7.23 -3.63 14.05
C TYR A 16 6.10 -4.65 13.78
N ALA A 17 5.12 -4.80 14.68
CA ALA A 17 4.06 -5.80 14.57
C ALA A 17 2.66 -5.21 14.40
N ASP A 18 2.55 -3.90 14.18
CA ASP A 18 1.30 -3.27 13.74
C ASP A 18 1.09 -3.59 12.24
N ALA A 19 -0.09 -4.10 11.88
CA ALA A 19 -0.44 -4.44 10.51
C ALA A 19 -0.36 -3.22 9.55
N ARG A 20 -0.68 -2.01 10.01
CA ARG A 20 -0.51 -0.77 9.22
C ARG A 20 0.96 -0.41 9.08
N ALA A 21 1.76 -0.53 10.14
CA ALA A 21 3.19 -0.28 10.06
C ALA A 21 3.90 -1.29 9.15
N TRP A 22 3.47 -2.56 9.16
CA TRP A 22 3.93 -3.57 8.22
C TRP A 22 3.62 -3.15 6.78
N LEU A 23 2.40 -2.65 6.52
CA LEU A 23 1.99 -2.24 5.18
C LEU A 23 2.79 -1.01 4.69
N ASP A 24 2.97 -0.01 5.53
CA ASP A 24 3.82 1.16 5.23
C ASP A 24 5.28 0.72 4.93
N ALA A 25 5.84 -0.19 5.73
CA ALA A 25 7.18 -0.73 5.51
C ALA A 25 7.27 -1.54 4.22
N PHE A 26 6.24 -2.33 3.88
CA PHE A 26 6.17 -3.09 2.64
C PHE A 26 6.14 -2.17 1.42
N TRP A 27 5.33 -1.09 1.45
CA TRP A 27 5.31 -0.12 0.37
C TRP A 27 6.62 0.61 0.17
N LEU A 28 7.26 1.06 1.25
CA LEU A 28 8.58 1.69 1.16
C LEU A 28 9.62 0.73 0.58
N ALA A 29 9.64 -0.53 1.02
CA ALA A 29 10.54 -1.54 0.48
C ALA A 29 10.26 -1.81 -1.01
N LEU A 30 9.00 -1.78 -1.44
CA LEU A 30 8.61 -1.98 -2.84
C LEU A 30 9.03 -0.79 -3.72
N VAL A 31 8.80 0.44 -3.26
CA VAL A 31 9.24 1.67 -3.94
C VAL A 31 10.76 1.68 -4.10
N CYS A 32 11.49 1.33 -3.04
CA CYS A 32 12.96 1.25 -3.04
C CYS A 32 13.52 -0.01 -3.73
N ARG A 33 12.67 -0.92 -4.23
CA ARG A 33 13.08 -2.19 -4.88
C ARG A 33 13.99 -3.05 -3.99
N GLU A 34 13.82 -2.98 -2.67
CA GLU A 34 14.59 -3.74 -1.69
C GLU A 34 14.08 -5.19 -1.57
N GLY A 35 14.43 -6.04 -2.55
CA GLY A 35 13.94 -7.43 -2.63
C GLY A 35 14.20 -8.29 -1.40
N GLU A 36 15.36 -8.12 -0.73
CA GLU A 36 15.66 -8.85 0.50
C GLU A 36 14.72 -8.43 1.65
N ARG A 37 14.46 -7.13 1.80
CA ARG A 37 13.56 -6.61 2.82
C ARG A 37 12.12 -7.06 2.56
N LEU A 38 11.67 -7.00 1.32
CA LEU A 38 10.37 -7.51 0.91
C LEU A 38 10.21 -9.01 1.26
N THR A 39 11.26 -9.80 1.02
CA THR A 39 11.25 -11.23 1.37
C THR A 39 11.13 -11.43 2.89
N ARG A 40 11.91 -10.69 3.69
CA ARG A 40 11.86 -10.77 5.16
C ARG A 40 10.51 -10.33 5.72
N LEU A 41 9.95 -9.23 5.24
CA LEU A 41 8.61 -8.75 5.62
C LEU A 41 7.55 -9.80 5.27
N SER A 42 7.71 -10.48 4.13
CA SER A 42 6.76 -11.51 3.68
C SER A 42 6.82 -12.81 4.48
N GLN A 43 7.78 -12.96 5.39
CA GLN A 43 7.90 -14.10 6.30
C GLN A 43 7.29 -13.83 7.67
N VAL A 44 6.83 -12.60 7.96
CA VAL A 44 6.17 -12.26 9.23
C VAL A 44 4.83 -13.02 9.33
N PRO A 45 4.59 -13.83 10.37
CA PRO A 45 3.33 -14.55 10.52
C PRO A 45 2.14 -13.61 10.70
N LEU A 46 1.05 -13.84 9.96
CA LEU A 46 -0.18 -13.05 10.08
C LEU A 46 -0.78 -13.10 11.49
N GLU A 47 -0.66 -14.24 12.18
CA GLU A 47 -1.16 -14.41 13.55
C GLU A 47 -0.48 -13.47 14.54
N ASP A 48 0.80 -13.15 14.31
CA ASP A 48 1.52 -12.18 15.15
C ASP A 48 0.99 -10.77 14.94
N LEU A 49 0.73 -10.38 13.68
CA LEU A 49 0.12 -9.09 13.35
C LEU A 49 -1.30 -8.97 13.93
N ARG A 50 -2.11 -10.02 13.81
CA ARG A 50 -3.48 -10.08 14.37
C ARG A 50 -3.49 -9.92 15.88
N ARG A 51 -2.54 -10.56 16.57
CA ARG A 51 -2.42 -10.50 18.03
C ARG A 51 -2.06 -9.11 18.53
N VAL A 52 -1.27 -8.36 17.77
CA VAL A 52 -0.83 -7.00 18.16
C VAL A 52 -1.87 -5.93 17.81
N THR A 53 -2.68 -6.13 16.77
CA THR A 53 -3.75 -5.20 16.39
C THR A 53 -5.13 -5.89 16.33
N PRO A 54 -5.73 -6.24 17.48
CA PRO A 54 -6.99 -7.00 17.53
C PRO A 54 -8.21 -6.21 17.02
N ASP A 55 -8.11 -4.87 16.99
CA ASP A 55 -9.17 -3.95 16.55
C ASP A 55 -9.08 -3.57 15.06
N THR A 56 -8.21 -4.21 14.30
CA THR A 56 -8.11 -4.04 12.84
C THR A 56 -9.18 -4.90 12.13
N ASP A 57 -9.79 -4.39 11.07
CA ASP A 57 -10.70 -5.18 10.22
C ASP A 57 -9.94 -6.25 9.41
N ASP A 58 -10.63 -7.36 9.11
CA ASP A 58 -10.01 -8.52 8.46
C ASP A 58 -9.44 -8.27 7.06
N TYR A 59 -9.97 -7.27 6.34
CA TYR A 59 -9.49 -6.96 4.98
C TYR A 59 -8.00 -6.64 4.96
N LEU A 60 -7.47 -5.99 6.01
CA LEU A 60 -6.06 -5.63 6.04
C LEU A 60 -5.18 -6.88 6.11
N PHE A 61 -5.58 -7.89 6.89
CA PHE A 61 -4.84 -9.13 6.99
C PHE A 61 -4.93 -9.96 5.71
N HIS A 62 -6.09 -9.97 5.04
CA HIS A 62 -6.22 -10.56 3.71
C HIS A 62 -5.35 -9.84 2.69
N TRP A 63 -5.25 -8.52 2.80
CA TRP A 63 -4.41 -7.73 1.92
C TRP A 63 -2.93 -8.03 2.13
N ILE A 64 -2.47 -8.06 3.38
CA ILE A 64 -1.11 -8.47 3.74
C ILE A 64 -0.82 -9.88 3.20
N ASP A 65 -1.70 -10.84 3.44
CA ASP A 65 -1.56 -12.22 2.96
C ASP A 65 -1.40 -12.29 1.42
N THR A 66 -2.16 -11.47 0.70
CA THR A 66 -2.08 -11.33 -0.77
C THR A 66 -0.70 -10.82 -1.19
N LEU A 67 -0.20 -9.76 -0.54
CA LEU A 67 1.11 -9.17 -0.83
C LEU A 67 2.26 -10.12 -0.49
N GLN A 68 2.18 -10.82 0.64
CA GLN A 68 3.17 -11.84 1.01
C GLN A 68 3.23 -12.96 -0.03
N THR A 69 2.05 -13.46 -0.44
CA THR A 69 1.92 -14.52 -1.45
C THR A 69 2.53 -14.09 -2.79
N TYR A 70 2.23 -12.86 -3.22
CA TYR A 70 2.81 -12.27 -4.43
C TYR A 70 4.34 -12.15 -4.33
N CYS A 71 4.84 -11.56 -3.25
CA CYS A 71 6.28 -11.31 -3.06
C CYS A 71 7.10 -12.60 -2.99
N LEU A 72 6.56 -13.63 -2.34
CA LEU A 72 7.19 -14.95 -2.26
C LEU A 72 7.08 -15.76 -3.56
N ARG A 73 6.52 -15.15 -4.62
CA ARG A 73 6.31 -15.76 -5.94
C ARG A 73 5.57 -17.09 -5.84
N ARG A 74 4.58 -17.15 -4.96
CA ARG A 74 3.71 -18.32 -4.85
C ARG A 74 2.85 -18.46 -6.11
N PRO A 75 2.40 -19.68 -6.43
CA PRO A 75 1.54 -19.93 -7.58
C PRO A 75 0.30 -19.03 -7.63
N THR A 76 -0.15 -18.69 -8.84
CA THR A 76 -1.30 -17.79 -9.06
C THR A 76 -2.61 -18.34 -8.49
N ASP A 77 -2.77 -19.66 -8.44
CA ASP A 77 -3.90 -20.35 -7.80
C ASP A 77 -3.96 -20.16 -6.28
N GLU A 78 -2.84 -19.82 -5.62
CA GLU A 78 -2.83 -19.36 -4.22
C GLU A 78 -3.10 -17.85 -4.10
N LEU A 79 -2.58 -17.06 -5.04
CA LEU A 79 -2.68 -15.59 -5.03
C LEU A 79 -4.11 -15.10 -5.27
N VAL A 80 -4.76 -15.63 -6.32
CA VAL A 80 -6.08 -15.14 -6.76
C VAL A 80 -7.16 -15.26 -5.67
N PRO A 81 -7.30 -16.40 -4.96
CA PRO A 81 -8.27 -16.50 -3.87
C PRO A 81 -8.04 -15.50 -2.74
N LYS A 82 -6.79 -15.18 -2.40
CA LYS A 82 -6.44 -14.21 -1.34
C LYS A 82 -6.78 -12.78 -1.76
N LEU A 83 -6.50 -12.43 -3.02
CA LEU A 83 -6.88 -11.14 -3.58
C LEU A 83 -8.41 -10.98 -3.60
N LEU A 84 -9.15 -12.00 -4.02
CA LEU A 84 -10.62 -11.99 -3.99
C LEU A 84 -11.17 -11.88 -2.56
N ALA A 85 -10.56 -12.56 -1.59
CA ALA A 85 -10.92 -12.45 -0.18
C ALA A 85 -10.70 -11.02 0.34
N THR A 86 -9.60 -10.36 -0.06
CA THR A 86 -9.33 -8.96 0.25
C THR A 86 -10.45 -8.07 -0.29
N MET A 87 -10.76 -8.17 -1.60
CA MET A 87 -11.80 -7.36 -2.23
C MET A 87 -13.19 -7.56 -1.61
N LYS A 88 -13.50 -8.80 -1.20
CA LYS A 88 -14.78 -9.12 -0.54
C LYS A 88 -14.89 -8.52 0.86
N THR A 89 -13.79 -8.53 1.60
CA THR A 89 -13.74 -8.10 3.02
C THR A 89 -13.54 -6.60 3.16
N SER A 90 -13.02 -5.93 2.12
CA SER A 90 -12.89 -4.47 2.03
C SER A 90 -14.18 -3.75 1.62
N SER A 91 -15.36 -4.36 1.83
CA SER A 91 -16.64 -3.68 1.58
C SER A 91 -17.09 -2.91 2.83
N PRO A 92 -17.80 -1.77 2.68
CA PRO A 92 -18.32 -1.02 3.82
C PRO A 92 -19.32 -1.76 4.72
N ASP A 93 -19.87 -2.89 4.23
CA ASP A 93 -20.78 -3.76 4.98
C ASP A 93 -20.03 -4.79 5.85
N VAL A 94 -18.74 -5.03 5.58
CA VAL A 94 -17.90 -6.01 6.30
C VAL A 94 -16.86 -5.29 7.17
N ALA A 95 -16.14 -4.33 6.60
CA ALA A 95 -15.17 -3.51 7.31
C ALA A 95 -15.91 -2.40 8.07
N THR A 96 -16.17 -2.66 9.36
CA THR A 96 -17.02 -1.80 10.20
C THR A 96 -16.23 -0.95 11.17
N ARG A 97 -14.96 -1.29 11.44
CA ARG A 97 -14.10 -0.56 12.37
C ARG A 97 -13.34 0.58 11.69
N THR A 98 -13.02 0.42 10.42
CA THR A 98 -12.35 1.41 9.59
C THR A 98 -13.37 2.44 9.10
N ASP A 99 -12.98 3.71 9.12
CA ASP A 99 -13.80 4.78 8.55
C ASP A 99 -14.08 4.50 7.07
N LYS A 100 -15.36 4.59 6.67
CA LYS A 100 -15.79 4.23 5.31
C LYS A 100 -15.15 5.11 4.25
N TYR A 101 -15.00 6.40 4.55
CA TYR A 101 -14.42 7.36 3.61
C TYR A 101 -12.93 7.08 3.38
N PHE A 102 -12.21 6.74 4.46
CA PHE A 102 -10.82 6.26 4.37
C PHE A 102 -10.71 4.92 3.63
N LEU A 103 -11.59 3.96 3.92
CA LEU A 103 -11.59 2.66 3.24
C LEU A 103 -11.77 2.82 1.73
N ASP A 104 -12.77 3.59 1.31
CA ASP A 104 -13.14 3.74 -0.09
C ASP A 104 -12.11 4.54 -0.90
N LEU A 105 -11.48 5.56 -0.29
CA LEU A 105 -10.58 6.47 -1.01
C LEU A 105 -9.09 6.20 -0.79
N VAL A 106 -8.70 5.43 0.24
CA VAL A 106 -7.29 5.21 0.59
C VAL A 106 -6.92 3.74 0.62
N ASP A 107 -7.65 2.90 1.37
CA ASP A 107 -7.22 1.51 1.62
C ASP A 107 -7.62 0.51 0.52
N TYR A 108 -8.83 0.63 -0.03
CA TYR A 108 -9.28 -0.24 -1.12
C TYR A 108 -8.67 0.10 -2.49
N PRO A 109 -8.48 1.37 -2.88
CA PRO A 109 -8.01 1.71 -4.22
C PRO A 109 -6.68 1.02 -4.64
N PRO A 110 -5.66 0.87 -3.78
CA PRO A 110 -4.46 0.10 -4.10
C PRO A 110 -4.76 -1.37 -4.46
N VAL A 111 -5.71 -2.02 -3.77
CA VAL A 111 -6.14 -3.39 -4.08
C VAL A 111 -6.69 -3.47 -5.50
N ALA A 112 -7.52 -2.49 -5.88
CA ALA A 112 -8.13 -2.42 -7.20
C ALA A 112 -7.12 -2.17 -8.32
N VAL A 113 -6.06 -1.39 -8.07
CA VAL A 113 -4.96 -1.17 -9.04
C VAL A 113 -4.10 -2.43 -9.15
N PHE A 114 -3.76 -3.05 -8.02
CA PHE A 114 -2.96 -4.27 -8.00
C PHE A 114 -3.65 -5.43 -8.72
N HIS A 115 -4.98 -5.56 -8.59
CA HIS A 115 -5.75 -6.52 -9.37
C HIS A 115 -5.46 -6.41 -10.87
N ARG A 116 -5.39 -5.20 -11.43
CA ARG A 116 -5.09 -4.98 -12.86
C ARG A 116 -3.67 -5.40 -13.25
N VAL A 117 -2.72 -5.26 -12.33
CA VAL A 117 -1.35 -5.76 -12.53
C VAL A 117 -1.34 -7.29 -12.58
N VAL A 118 -2.03 -7.95 -11.63
CA VAL A 118 -2.11 -9.42 -11.56
C VAL A 118 -2.84 -10.02 -12.77
N THR A 119 -3.90 -9.36 -13.27
CA THR A 119 -4.65 -9.79 -14.46
C THR A 119 -4.02 -9.35 -15.78
N ASN A 120 -2.87 -8.65 -15.74
CA ASN A 120 -2.15 -8.15 -16.90
C ASN A 120 -2.95 -7.17 -17.79
N GLU A 121 -3.90 -6.44 -17.22
CA GLU A 121 -4.80 -5.51 -17.92
C GLU A 121 -4.18 -4.09 -18.01
N HIS A 122 -3.34 -3.84 -19.01
CA HIS A 122 -2.50 -2.63 -19.10
C HIS A 122 -3.28 -1.32 -19.21
N GLU A 123 -4.27 -1.24 -20.10
CA GLU A 123 -5.06 -0.01 -20.28
C GLU A 123 -5.96 0.25 -19.07
N ALA A 124 -6.59 -0.81 -18.54
CA ALA A 124 -7.43 -0.71 -17.35
C ALA A 124 -6.61 -0.32 -16.12
N PHE A 125 -5.36 -0.76 -16.02
CA PHE A 125 -4.43 -0.32 -14.98
C PHE A 125 -4.20 1.20 -15.05
N ALA A 126 -3.87 1.75 -16.22
CA ALA A 126 -3.59 3.19 -16.35
C ALA A 126 -4.81 4.05 -15.96
N GLN A 127 -6.00 3.66 -16.41
CA GLN A 127 -7.24 4.33 -16.04
C GLN A 127 -7.49 4.24 -14.53
N GLN A 128 -7.39 3.04 -13.97
CA GLN A 128 -7.61 2.82 -12.54
C GLN A 128 -6.61 3.60 -11.69
N LEU A 129 -5.32 3.62 -12.06
CA LEU A 129 -4.30 4.38 -11.34
C LEU A 129 -4.64 5.88 -11.33
N SER A 130 -5.08 6.44 -12.45
CA SER A 130 -5.52 7.84 -12.52
C SER A 130 -6.68 8.14 -11.57
N ASP A 131 -7.68 7.24 -11.52
CA ASP A 131 -8.82 7.38 -10.61
C ASP A 131 -8.38 7.31 -9.14
N VAL A 132 -7.48 6.40 -8.79
CA VAL A 132 -6.96 6.26 -7.43
C VAL A 132 -6.17 7.50 -6.98
N LEU A 133 -5.40 8.12 -7.87
CA LEU A 133 -4.68 9.35 -7.54
C LEU A 133 -5.64 10.52 -7.28
N ARG A 134 -6.76 10.59 -8.01
CA ARG A 134 -7.84 11.55 -7.76
C ARG A 134 -8.56 11.28 -6.43
N TYR A 135 -8.74 10.01 -6.04
CA TYR A 135 -9.30 9.65 -4.73
C TYR A 135 -8.38 10.07 -3.59
N HIS A 136 -7.07 9.86 -3.74
CA HIS A 136 -6.07 10.34 -2.80
C HIS A 136 -6.14 11.87 -2.65
N GLU A 137 -6.10 12.62 -3.75
CA GLU A 137 -6.26 14.07 -3.72
C GLU A 137 -7.54 14.50 -3.00
N THR A 138 -8.66 13.83 -3.29
CA THR A 138 -9.96 14.11 -2.67
C THR A 138 -9.90 13.91 -1.16
N TYR A 139 -9.39 12.77 -0.69
CA TYR A 139 -9.29 12.48 0.74
C TYR A 139 -8.39 13.48 1.48
N TRP A 140 -7.29 13.89 0.85
CA TRP A 140 -6.29 14.77 1.47
C TRP A 140 -6.53 16.27 1.23
N SER A 141 -7.62 16.65 0.54
CA SER A 141 -8.01 18.04 0.21
C SER A 141 -8.43 18.83 1.47
N GLY A 142 -7.47 19.11 2.35
CA GLY A 142 -7.72 19.78 3.63
C GLY A 142 -6.71 19.41 4.73
N SER A 143 -5.91 18.37 4.49
CA SER A 143 -4.95 17.83 5.45
C SER A 143 -3.54 17.83 4.86
N THR A 144 -3.08 19.00 4.38
CA THR A 144 -1.80 19.14 3.65
C THR A 144 -0.55 19.02 4.52
N ASP A 145 -0.74 18.99 5.83
CA ASP A 145 0.33 18.89 6.82
C ASP A 145 0.67 17.43 7.16
N ASP A 146 -0.19 16.47 6.78
CA ASP A 146 0.11 15.05 6.91
C ASP A 146 1.11 14.62 5.81
N PRO A 147 2.23 13.98 6.15
CA PRO A 147 3.17 13.46 5.16
C PRO A 147 2.53 12.55 4.10
N ARG A 148 1.49 11.78 4.46
CA ARG A 148 0.74 10.90 3.55
C ARG A 148 -0.08 11.68 2.52
N SER A 149 -0.32 12.97 2.73
CA SER A 149 -0.94 13.86 1.75
C SER A 149 -0.05 14.13 0.55
N ARG A 150 1.27 13.96 0.69
CA ARG A 150 2.27 14.33 -0.34
C ARG A 150 2.53 13.22 -1.33
N VAL A 151 2.35 11.97 -0.89
CA VAL A 151 2.64 10.79 -1.70
C VAL A 151 1.54 9.77 -1.48
N ALA A 152 0.93 9.32 -2.58
CA ALA A 152 0.02 8.19 -2.57
C ALA A 152 0.85 6.89 -2.44
N LEU A 153 1.31 6.56 -1.22
CA LEU A 153 2.35 5.54 -1.01
C LEU A 153 2.01 4.16 -1.59
N GLY A 154 0.83 3.62 -1.30
CA GLY A 154 0.37 2.35 -1.88
C GLY A 154 0.27 2.40 -3.42
N PRO A 155 -0.44 3.38 -4.00
CA PRO A 155 -0.51 3.57 -5.45
C PRO A 155 0.86 3.75 -6.12
N LEU A 156 1.77 4.51 -5.49
CA LEU A 156 3.15 4.68 -5.95
C LEU A 156 3.90 3.36 -5.97
N ALA A 157 3.80 2.56 -4.91
CA ALA A 157 4.49 1.28 -4.83
C ALA A 157 4.02 0.32 -5.94
N ILE A 158 2.72 0.26 -6.21
CA ILE A 158 2.17 -0.55 -7.31
C ILE A 158 2.53 0.04 -8.67
N ALA A 159 2.59 1.37 -8.80
CA ALA A 159 3.04 2.03 -10.03
C ALA A 159 4.53 1.73 -10.34
N CYS A 160 5.39 1.64 -9.32
CA CYS A 160 6.79 1.20 -9.49
C CYS A 160 6.84 -0.23 -10.03
N LEU A 161 6.06 -1.14 -9.44
CA LEU A 161 5.95 -2.53 -9.89
C LEU A 161 5.47 -2.62 -11.34
N ALA A 162 4.42 -1.87 -11.69
CA ALA A 162 3.84 -1.84 -13.02
C ALA A 162 4.80 -1.24 -14.05
N HIS A 163 5.51 -0.16 -13.69
CA HIS A 163 6.54 0.46 -14.52
C HIS A 163 7.67 -0.53 -14.84
N ASP A 164 8.15 -1.29 -13.85
CA ASP A 164 9.18 -2.31 -14.04
C ASP A 164 8.67 -3.46 -14.93
N ALA A 165 7.36 -3.75 -14.88
CA ALA A 165 6.66 -4.67 -15.78
C ALA A 165 6.23 -4.04 -17.13
N ARG A 166 6.65 -2.80 -17.43
CA ARG A 166 6.37 -2.07 -18.69
C ARG A 166 4.91 -1.67 -18.93
N PHE A 167 4.12 -1.57 -17.87
CA PHE A 167 2.78 -1.01 -17.93
C PHE A 167 2.85 0.50 -18.18
N PRO A 168 1.86 1.09 -18.86
CA PRO A 168 1.76 2.53 -19.01
C PRO A 168 1.47 3.19 -17.65
N VAL A 169 2.38 4.06 -17.20
CA VAL A 169 2.21 4.89 -15.99
C VAL A 169 2.43 6.35 -16.37
N ASP A 170 1.47 7.21 -16.03
CA ASP A 170 1.64 8.65 -16.16
C ASP A 170 2.59 9.18 -15.06
N THR A 171 3.74 9.71 -15.49
CA THR A 171 4.77 10.25 -14.60
C THR A 171 4.55 11.73 -14.23
N GLY A 172 3.50 12.37 -14.74
CA GLY A 172 3.18 13.78 -14.50
C GLY A 172 2.47 14.05 -13.16
N SER A 173 2.00 13.03 -12.46
CA SER A 173 1.27 13.21 -11.21
C SER A 173 2.16 13.73 -10.07
N PRO A 174 1.74 14.75 -9.31
CA PRO A 174 2.48 15.24 -8.15
C PRO A 174 2.56 14.20 -7.02
N TYR A 175 1.65 13.23 -6.98
CA TYR A 175 1.59 12.17 -5.97
C TYR A 175 2.45 10.94 -6.31
N LEU A 176 3.04 10.92 -7.52
CA LEU A 176 3.95 9.88 -8.00
C LEU A 176 5.34 10.49 -8.28
N PRO A 177 6.19 10.69 -7.26
CA PRO A 177 7.51 11.29 -7.45
C PRO A 177 8.32 10.53 -8.52
N LYS A 178 8.57 11.21 -9.64
CA LYS A 178 9.15 10.62 -10.86
C LYS A 178 10.41 9.79 -10.61
N TYR A 179 11.30 10.27 -9.75
CA TYR A 179 12.57 9.60 -9.45
C TYR A 179 12.43 8.33 -8.61
N LEU A 180 11.37 8.24 -7.79
CA LEU A 180 11.00 7.01 -7.09
C LEU A 180 10.35 6.02 -8.05
N LEU A 181 9.43 6.52 -8.87
CA LEU A 181 8.72 5.71 -9.86
C LEU A 181 9.66 5.01 -10.84
N ASN A 182 10.60 5.76 -11.44
CA ASN A 182 11.51 5.22 -12.45
C ASN A 182 12.75 4.52 -11.88
N GLY A 183 12.92 4.53 -10.55
CA GLY A 183 14.11 3.96 -9.90
C GLY A 183 15.41 4.67 -10.29
N ALA A 184 15.39 5.98 -10.57
CA ALA A 184 16.58 6.72 -11.00
C ALA A 184 17.09 7.69 -9.92
N TRP A 185 16.98 7.31 -8.64
CA TRP A 185 17.44 8.15 -7.54
C TRP A 185 18.96 8.17 -7.41
N TYR A 186 19.47 9.31 -6.95
CA TYR A 186 20.89 9.65 -6.94
C TYR A 186 21.70 8.69 -6.05
N GLY A 187 22.77 8.10 -6.60
CA GLY A 187 23.75 7.29 -5.84
C GLY A 187 23.61 5.77 -5.95
N GLU A 188 22.58 5.24 -6.61
CA GLU A 188 22.36 3.78 -6.71
C GLU A 188 22.60 3.20 -8.14
N PHE A 189 22.74 4.04 -9.16
CA PHE A 189 23.09 3.66 -10.53
C PHE A 189 24.34 4.41 -11.00
N PRO A 190 25.23 3.79 -11.81
CA PRO A 190 26.41 4.48 -12.33
C PRO A 190 26.00 5.74 -13.10
N THR A 191 26.68 6.85 -12.83
CA THR A 191 26.58 8.08 -13.62
C THR A 191 27.50 8.03 -14.82
#